data_AF-A0A925NTF9-F1
#
_entry.id   AF-A0A925NTF9-F1
#
_cell.length_a   1.000
_cell.length_b   1.000
_cell.length_c   1.000
_cell.angle_alpha   90.00
_cell.angle_beta   90.00
_cell.angle_gamma   90.00
#
_symmetry.space_group_name_H-M   'P 1'
#
loop_
_entity.id
_entity.type
_entity.pdbx_description
1 polymer ?
#
loop_
_entity_poly.entity_id
_entity_poly.type
_entity_poly.pdbx_seq_one_letter_code
_entity_poly.pdbx_strand_id
1 'polypeptide(L)'
;EILSFQYSDRFARLAEAIAQKARERYRFARETLPAVDRRSMIAAELMGSVYWRLLRKLERQQFNVFGPTPTRLNKGQKILLILRTWFRLATGAVVPNYGTP
;
A
#
# COMPACT_ATOMS: atom_id res chain seq x y z
N GLU A 1 -18.49 10.35 14.53
CA GLU A 1 -17.94 10.23 13.16
C GLU A 1 -17.31 8.85 12.93
N ILE A 2 -16.07 8.58 13.34
CA ILE A 2 -15.40 7.27 13.08
C ILE A 2 -16.13 6.10 13.75
N LEU A 3 -16.42 6.20 15.06
CA LEU A 3 -17.16 5.16 15.81
C LEU A 3 -18.62 5.02 15.34
N SER A 4 -19.13 6.05 14.66
CA SER A 4 -20.48 6.09 14.09
C SER A 4 -20.49 5.62 12.62
N PHE A 5 -19.34 5.19 12.07
CA PHE A 5 -19.16 4.84 10.66
C PHE A 5 -19.63 5.94 9.69
N GLN A 6 -19.38 7.21 10.04
CA GLN A 6 -19.75 8.35 9.22
C GLN A 6 -18.52 8.97 8.57
N TYR A 7 -18.57 9.10 7.24
CA TYR A 7 -17.61 9.87 6.48
C TYR A 7 -17.89 11.36 6.63
N SER A 8 -16.85 12.14 6.91
CA SER A 8 -16.91 13.59 7.12
C SER A 8 -15.68 14.27 6.53
N ASP A 9 -15.75 15.58 6.31
CA ASP A 9 -14.59 16.37 5.87
C ASP A 9 -13.45 16.34 6.91
N ARG A 10 -13.79 16.23 8.21
CA ARG A 10 -12.79 16.12 9.29
C ARG A 10 -12.05 14.79 9.20
N PHE A 11 -12.77 13.70 8.95
CA PHE A 11 -12.17 12.40 8.70
C PHE A 11 -11.31 12.42 7.43
N ALA A 12 -11.80 13.00 6.33
CA ALA A 12 -11.06 13.09 5.08
C ALA A 12 -9.70 13.79 5.26
N ARG A 13 -9.70 14.96 5.94
CA ARG A 13 -8.47 15.70 6.28
C ARG A 13 -7.52 14.90 7.17
N LEU A 14 -8.06 14.20 8.17
CA LEU A 14 -7.26 13.32 9.03
C LEU A 14 -6.63 12.18 8.23
N ALA A 15 -7.40 11.52 7.38
CA ALA A 15 -6.95 10.41 6.55
C ALA A 15 -5.84 10.85 5.58
N GLU A 16 -5.98 12.03 4.99
CA GLU A 16 -4.94 12.64 4.13
C GLU A 16 -3.64 12.92 4.90
N ALA A 17 -3.73 13.48 6.10
CA ALA A 17 -2.55 13.72 6.96
C ALA A 17 -1.83 12.41 7.33
N ILE A 18 -2.58 11.35 7.60
CA ILE A 18 -2.02 10.01 7.87
C ILE A 18 -1.41 9.40 6.60
N ALA A 19 -2.07 9.54 5.45
CA ALA A 19 -1.55 9.05 4.18
C ALA A 19 -0.22 9.72 3.82
N GLN A 20 -0.08 11.02 4.06
CA GLN A 20 1.17 11.73 3.85
C GLN A 20 2.31 11.16 4.70
N LYS A 21 2.08 10.96 6.00
CA LYS A 21 3.05 10.30 6.90
C LYS A 21 3.38 8.87 6.44
N ALA A 22 2.41 8.14 5.92
CA ALA A 22 2.64 6.80 5.38
C ALA A 22 3.57 6.86 4.15
N ARG A 23 3.37 7.80 3.23
CA ARG A 23 4.23 8.00 2.06
C ARG A 23 5.68 8.30 2.45
N GLU A 24 5.87 9.16 3.43
CA GLU A 24 7.19 9.47 3.98
C GLU A 24 7.86 8.22 4.55
N ARG A 25 7.11 7.38 5.29
CA ARG A 25 7.66 6.13 5.82
C ARG A 25 8.01 5.11 4.72
N TYR A 26 7.21 5.00 3.67
CA TYR A 26 7.55 4.15 2.52
C TYR A 26 8.79 4.63 1.77
N ARG A 27 8.92 5.95 1.59
CA ARG A 27 10.11 6.55 0.99
C ARG A 27 11.35 6.26 1.84
N PHE A 28 11.26 6.52 3.14
CA PHE A 28 12.34 6.27 4.08
C PHE A 28 12.76 4.80 4.06
N ALA A 29 11.81 3.86 4.16
CA ALA A 29 12.09 2.43 4.12
C ALA A 29 12.86 2.00 2.86
N ARG A 30 12.50 2.56 1.69
CA ARG A 30 13.19 2.28 0.43
C ARG A 30 14.61 2.85 0.41
N GLU A 31 14.81 4.04 0.96
CA GLU A 31 16.08 4.75 0.98
C GLU A 31 17.07 4.16 2.00
N THR A 32 16.57 3.67 3.13
CA THR A 32 17.41 3.12 4.20
C THR A 32 17.84 1.67 3.99
N LEU A 33 17.21 0.94 3.05
CA LEU A 33 17.50 -0.48 2.86
C LEU A 33 18.76 -0.68 1.98
N PRO A 34 19.87 -1.21 2.54
CA PRO A 34 21.09 -1.44 1.78
C PRO A 34 20.88 -2.47 0.67
N ALA A 35 21.55 -2.29 -0.47
CA ALA A 35 21.42 -3.19 -1.62
C ALA A 35 21.80 -4.65 -1.29
N VAL A 36 22.73 -4.85 -0.34
CA VAL A 36 23.18 -6.18 0.09
C VAL A 36 22.07 -6.96 0.83
N ASP A 37 21.23 -6.26 1.61
CA ASP A 37 20.16 -6.87 2.41
C ASP A 37 18.86 -7.08 1.61
N ARG A 38 18.75 -6.49 0.41
CA ARG A 38 17.53 -6.61 -0.41
C ARG A 38 17.16 -8.06 -0.75
N ARG A 39 18.15 -8.94 -0.92
CA ARG A 39 17.91 -10.37 -1.22
C ARG A 39 17.33 -11.12 -0.04
N SER A 40 17.74 -10.82 1.19
CA SER A 40 17.16 -11.43 2.39
C SER A 40 15.79 -10.81 2.74
N MET A 41 15.54 -9.58 2.31
CA MET A 41 14.30 -8.84 2.57
C MET A 41 13.26 -8.87 1.45
N ILE A 42 13.36 -9.81 0.49
CA ILE A 42 12.44 -9.89 -0.65
C ILE A 42 10.97 -9.96 -0.22
N ALA A 43 10.65 -10.69 0.86
CA ALA A 43 9.29 -10.75 1.38
C ALA A 43 8.80 -9.37 1.87
N ALA A 44 9.66 -8.58 2.51
CA ALA A 44 9.34 -7.23 2.98
C ALA A 44 9.17 -6.24 1.81
N GLU A 45 10.05 -6.29 0.81
CA GLU A 45 9.95 -5.51 -0.44
C GLU A 45 8.61 -5.77 -1.16
N LEU A 46 8.20 -7.03 -1.14
CA LEU A 46 6.94 -7.45 -1.73
C LEU A 46 5.75 -6.90 -0.96
N MET A 47 5.73 -7.11 0.36
CA MET A 47 4.67 -6.61 1.23
C MET A 47 4.55 -5.09 1.14
N GLY A 48 5.68 -4.38 1.10
CA GLY A 48 5.72 -2.93 0.86
C GLY A 48 5.02 -2.54 -0.44
N SER A 49 5.26 -3.27 -1.53
CA SER A 49 4.60 -3.05 -2.82
C SER A 49 3.09 -3.32 -2.78
N VAL A 50 2.64 -4.34 -2.03
CA VAL A 50 1.21 -4.66 -1.85
C VAL A 50 0.48 -3.52 -1.15
N TYR A 51 0.99 -3.12 0.00
CA TYR A 51 0.34 -2.12 0.83
C TYR A 51 0.45 -0.72 0.25
N TRP A 52 1.53 -0.42 -0.48
CA TRP A 52 1.61 0.81 -1.27
C TRP A 52 0.49 0.94 -2.30
N ARG A 53 0.19 -0.15 -3.01
CA ARG A 53 -0.92 -0.17 -3.96
C ARG A 53 -2.27 -0.02 -3.29
N LEU A 54 -2.43 -0.57 -2.08
CA LEU A 54 -3.63 -0.36 -1.27
C LEU A 54 -3.78 1.11 -0.85
N LEU A 55 -2.70 1.75 -0.39
CA LEU A 55 -2.69 3.16 -0.04
C LEU A 55 -3.12 4.03 -1.22
N ARG A 56 -2.53 3.83 -2.41
CA ARG A 56 -2.92 4.53 -3.64
C ARG A 56 -4.38 4.28 -4.04
N LYS A 57 -4.92 3.08 -3.77
CA LYS A 57 -6.34 2.78 -4.02
C LYS A 57 -7.24 3.55 -3.05
N LEU A 58 -6.88 3.64 -1.78
CA LEU A 58 -7.62 4.40 -0.77
C LEU A 58 -7.61 5.90 -1.09
N GLU A 59 -6.46 6.44 -1.52
CA GLU A 59 -6.33 7.84 -1.95
C GLU A 59 -7.29 8.20 -3.08
N ARG A 60 -7.39 7.34 -4.11
CA ARG A 60 -8.34 7.53 -5.23
C ARG A 60 -9.80 7.51 -4.80
N GLN A 61 -10.11 6.89 -3.67
CA GLN A 61 -11.45 6.84 -3.09
C GLN A 61 -11.66 7.92 -2.03
N GLN A 62 -10.75 8.90 -1.92
CA GLN A 62 -10.73 9.92 -0.87
C GLN A 62 -10.82 9.32 0.54
N PHE A 63 -10.29 8.11 0.71
CA PHE A 63 -10.38 7.36 1.96
C PHE A 63 -11.80 7.07 2.44
N ASN A 64 -12.82 7.16 1.58
CA ASN A 64 -14.19 6.83 1.95
C ASN A 64 -14.36 5.32 2.17
N VAL A 65 -14.02 4.87 3.38
CA VAL A 65 -14.07 3.48 3.84
C VAL A 65 -15.39 3.10 4.49
N PHE A 66 -16.29 4.07 4.69
CA PHE A 66 -17.56 3.91 5.41
C PHE A 66 -18.76 3.66 4.48
N GLY A 67 -18.56 3.68 3.16
CA GLY A 67 -19.62 3.39 2.19
C GLY A 67 -20.16 1.95 2.29
N PRO A 68 -21.36 1.67 1.71
CA PRO A 68 -22.00 0.35 1.76
C PRO A 68 -21.18 -0.75 1.09
N THR A 69 -20.24 -0.37 0.21
CA THR A 69 -19.21 -1.26 -0.30
C THR A 69 -17.91 -0.99 0.45
N PRO A 70 -17.53 -1.80 1.46
CA PRO A 70 -16.24 -1.62 2.12
C PRO A 70 -15.13 -1.71 1.06
N THR A 71 -14.07 -0.90 1.18
CA THR A 71 -12.88 -0.96 0.32
C THR A 71 -12.14 -2.28 0.54
N ARG A 72 -12.72 -3.38 0.07
CA ARG A 72 -12.11 -4.70 0.04
C ARG A 72 -11.27 -4.78 -1.22
N LEU A 73 -10.05 -5.31 -1.09
CA LEU A 73 -9.37 -5.86 -2.26
C LEU A 73 -10.24 -7.00 -2.78
N ASN A 74 -10.72 -6.90 -4.03
CA ASN A 74 -11.49 -7.97 -4.66
C ASN A 74 -10.64 -9.26 -4.60
N LYS A 75 -11.25 -10.44 -4.35
CA LYS A 75 -10.53 -11.71 -4.23
C LYS A 75 -9.60 -11.93 -5.44
N GLY A 76 -10.04 -11.56 -6.65
CA GLY A 76 -9.22 -11.59 -7.86
C GLY A 76 -8.02 -10.63 -7.85
N GLN A 77 -8.13 -9.45 -7.22
CA GLN A 77 -7.00 -8.52 -7.06
C GLN A 77 -5.94 -9.07 -6.09
N LYS A 78 -6.35 -9.83 -5.07
CA LYS A 78 -5.43 -10.56 -4.17
C LYS A 78 -4.74 -11.69 -4.90
N ILE A 79 -5.49 -12.51 -5.64
CA ILE A 79 -4.95 -13.64 -6.43
C ILE A 79 -3.98 -13.13 -7.50
N LEU A 80 -4.35 -12.09 -8.26
CA LEU A 80 -3.48 -11.47 -9.25
C LEU A 80 -2.18 -10.93 -8.61
N LEU A 81 -2.28 -10.38 -7.40
CA LEU A 81 -1.12 -9.86 -6.68
C LEU A 81 -0.21 -10.99 -6.20
N ILE A 82 -0.77 -12.11 -5.72
CA ILE A 82 -0.02 -13.31 -5.33
C ILE A 82 0.64 -13.96 -6.56
N LEU A 83 -0.08 -14.08 -7.68
CA LEU A 83 0.47 -14.62 -8.94
C LEU A 83 1.57 -13.73 -9.52
N ARG A 84 1.36 -12.42 -9.55
CA ARG A 84 2.36 -11.46 -10.05
C ARG A 84 3.60 -11.39 -9.15
N THR A 85 3.40 -11.61 -7.85
CA THR A 85 4.45 -11.81 -6.84
C THR A 85 5.30 -13.04 -7.15
N TRP A 86 4.65 -14.19 -7.36
CA TRP A 86 5.29 -15.43 -7.77
C TRP A 86 6.06 -15.27 -9.10
N PHE A 87 5.45 -14.61 -10.08
CA PHE A 87 6.09 -14.35 -11.37
C PHE A 87 7.31 -13.41 -11.25
N ARG A 88 7.29 -12.42 -10.36
CA ARG A 88 8.45 -11.54 -10.10
C ARG A 88 9.58 -12.24 -9.35
N LEU A 89 9.24 -13.15 -8.42
CA LEU A 89 10.21 -14.01 -7.75
C LEU A 89 10.89 -14.96 -8.75
N ALA A 90 10.11 -15.57 -9.64
CA ALA A 90 10.61 -16.47 -10.67
C ALA A 90 11.50 -15.77 -11.72
N THR A 91 11.35 -14.46 -11.91
CA THR A 91 12.09 -13.68 -12.92
C THR A 91 13.30 -12.92 -12.35
N GLY A 92 13.57 -12.99 -11.04
CA GLY A 92 14.75 -12.36 -10.41
C GLY A 92 14.77 -10.82 -10.41
N ALA A 93 13.72 -10.17 -10.94
CA ALA A 93 13.63 -8.72 -11.09
C ALA A 93 12.79 -8.08 -9.98
N VAL A 94 13.27 -8.13 -8.73
CA VAL A 94 12.64 -7.40 -7.61
C VAL A 94 13.21 -5.99 -7.55
N VAL A 95 12.63 -5.09 -8.35
CA VAL A 95 12.84 -3.65 -8.18
C VAL A 95 11.73 -3.12 -7.25
N PRO A 96 12.08 -2.39 -6.17
CA PRO A 96 11.10 -1.78 -5.27
C PRO A 96 10.12 -0.91 -6.07
N ASN A 97 8.82 -1.11 -5.87
CA ASN A 97 7.78 -0.31 -6.53
C ASN A 97 6.81 0.29 -5.50
N TYR A 98 7.38 0.85 -4.44
CA TYR A 98 6.69 1.62 -3.40
C TYR A 98 7.45 2.90 -3.04
N GLY A 99 6.75 3.85 -2.41
CA GLY A 99 7.30 5.15 -2.02
C GLY A 99 7.62 6.08 -3.20
N THR A 100 7.17 5.78 -4.40
CA THR A 100 7.28 6.63 -5.59
C THR A 100 6.25 7.78 -5.52
N PRO A 101 6.48 8.93 -6.15
CA PRO A 101 5.49 10.01 -6.20
C PRO A 101 4.16 9.59 -6.87
#